data_AF-A0A6V7KNX3-F1
#
_entry.id   AF-A0A6V7KNX3-F1
#
_cell.length_a   1.000
_cell.length_b   1.000
_cell.length_c   1.000
_cell.angle_alpha   90.00
_cell.angle_beta   90.00
_cell.angle_gamma   90.00
#
_symmetry.space_group_name_H-M   'P 1'
#
loop_
_entity.id
_entity.type
_entity.pdbx_description
1 polymer ?
#
loop_
_entity_poly.entity_id
_entity_poly.type
_entity_poly.pdbx_seq_one_letter_code
_entity_poly.pdbx_strand_id
1 'polypeptide(L)' 'PLLKEITDKMMQSRNGQDTHKLYLYSAHDITLVNVLRAMGFTQQLFKPEYGAALIFELVLPSSVGNTEDDLEVK' A
#
# COMPACT_ATOMS: atom_id res chain seq x y z
N PRO A 1 -12.41 -6.09 -7.84
CA PRO A 1 -12.81 -5.01 -6.89
C PRO A 1 -11.57 -4.16 -6.56
N LEU A 2 -11.75 -2.86 -6.27
CA LEU A 2 -10.63 -1.89 -6.16
C LEU A 2 -9.54 -2.31 -5.15
N LEU A 3 -9.93 -2.82 -3.98
CA LEU A 3 -8.97 -3.29 -2.97
C LEU A 3 -8.06 -4.41 -3.49
N LYS A 4 -8.61 -5.35 -4.28
CA LYS A 4 -7.82 -6.42 -4.89
C LYS A 4 -6.77 -5.86 -5.83
N GLU A 5 -7.15 -4.89 -6.66
CA GLU A 5 -6.23 -4.25 -7.60
C GLU A 5 -5.08 -3.55 -6.89
N ILE A 6 -5.37 -2.78 -5.84
CA ILE A 6 -4.36 -2.10 -5.01
C ILE A 6 -3.37 -3.14 -4.44
N THR A 7 -3.87 -4.24 -3.88
CA THR A 7 -3.01 -5.31 -3.35
C THR A 7 -2.20 -6.02 -4.44
N ASP A 8 -2.81 -6.31 -5.58
CA ASP A 8 -2.11 -6.94 -6.73
C ASP A 8 -0.97 -6.03 -7.22
N LYS A 9 -1.18 -4.71 -7.28
CA LYS A 9 -0.15 -3.72 -7.63
C LYS A 9 0.98 -3.66 -6.62
N MET A 10 0.66 -3.66 -5.33
CA MET A 10 1.69 -3.71 -4.29
C MET A 10 2.52 -5.00 -4.36
N MET A 11 1.88 -6.14 -4.63
CA MET A 11 2.59 -7.42 -4.79
C MET A 11 3.46 -7.44 -6.04
N GLN A 12 2.98 -6.90 -7.16
CA GLN A 12 3.80 -6.76 -8.37
C GLN A 12 5.00 -5.84 -8.13
N SER A 13 4.82 -4.72 -7.41
CA SER A 13 5.92 -3.81 -7.05
C SER A 13 6.94 -4.50 -6.14
N ARG A 14 6.48 -5.22 -5.11
CA ARG A 14 7.34 -6.03 -4.23
C ARG A 14 8.15 -7.08 -5.01
N ASN A 15 7.54 -7.70 -6.02
CA ASN A 15 8.19 -8.73 -6.84
C ASN A 15 9.07 -8.14 -7.96
N GLY A 16 9.21 -6.81 -8.04
CA GLY A 16 9.96 -6.14 -9.11
C GLY A 16 9.30 -6.22 -10.50
N GLN A 17 8.03 -6.62 -10.56
CA GLN A 17 7.25 -6.74 -11.79
C GLN A 17 6.57 -5.42 -12.18
N ASP A 18 6.51 -4.47 -11.25
CA ASP A 18 5.92 -3.15 -11.45
C ASP A 18 6.87 -2.06 -10.94
N THR A 19 7.19 -1.13 -11.83
CA THR A 19 8.14 -0.03 -11.59
C THR A 19 7.46 1.28 -11.22
N HIS A 20 6.13 1.34 -11.24
CA HIS A 20 5.39 2.54 -10.86
C HIS A 20 5.57 2.83 -9.37
N LYS A 21 5.87 4.09 -9.04
CA LYS A 21 6.04 4.56 -7.66
C LYS A 21 4.75 5.04 -7.02
N LEU A 22 3.73 5.36 -7.83
CA LEU A 22 2.49 5.95 -7.37
C LEU A 22 1.34 5.56 -8.29
N TYR A 23 0.20 5.23 -7.69
CA TYR A 23 -1.08 5.03 -8.36
C TYR A 23 -2.10 6.00 -7.79
N LEU A 24 -2.80 6.73 -8.66
CA LEU A 24 -3.83 7.70 -8.29
C LEU A 24 -5.17 7.22 -8.84
N TYR A 25 -6.12 6.96 -7.94
CA TYR A 25 -7.46 6.51 -8.27
C TYR A 25 -8.45 7.62 -7.97
N SER A 26 -9.06 8.20 -9.01
CA SER A 26 -10.17 9.13 -8.84
C SER A 26 -11.43 8.35 -8.45
N ALA A 27 -12.07 8.75 -7.36
CA ALA A 27 -13.13 7.98 -6.73
C ALA A 27 -14.18 8.89 -6.08
N HIS A 28 -15.34 8.31 -5.77
CA HIS A 28 -16.40 8.96 -5.01
C HIS A 28 -16.42 8.46 -3.55
N ASP A 29 -17.14 9.18 -2.71
CA ASP A 29 -17.38 8.85 -1.30
C ASP A 29 -17.77 7.37 -1.10
N ILE A 30 -18.70 6.84 -1.90
CA ILE A 30 -19.15 5.46 -1.81
C ILE A 30 -18.02 4.46 -2.08
N THR A 31 -17.07 4.81 -2.94
CA THR A 31 -15.90 3.98 -3.24
C THR A 31 -15.00 3.88 -2.02
N LEU A 32 -14.70 5.01 -1.37
CA LEU A 32 -13.87 5.04 -0.16
C LEU A 32 -14.50 4.21 0.96
N VAL A 33 -15.81 4.39 1.17
CA VAL A 33 -16.56 3.65 2.19
C VAL A 33 -16.55 2.15 1.89
N ASN A 34 -16.72 1.74 0.64
CA ASN A 34 -16.70 0.33 0.27
C ASN A 34 -15.32 -0.32 0.44
N VAL A 35 -14.23 0.41 0.13
CA VAL A 35 -12.87 -0.07 0.38
C VAL A 35 -12.60 -0.24 1.87
N LEU A 36 -12.98 0.74 2.69
CA LEU A 36 -12.85 0.65 4.15
C LEU A 36 -13.64 -0.53 4.74
N ARG A 37 -14.89 -0.72 4.30
CA ARG A 37 -15.70 -1.87 4.73
C ARG A 37 -15.09 -3.20 4.30
N ALA A 38 -14.54 -3.29 3.09
CA ALA A 38 -13.86 -4.49 2.62
C ALA A 38 -12.59 -4.82 3.44
N MET A 39 -11.95 -3.81 4.04
CA MET A 39 -10.82 -4.00 4.96
C MET A 39 -11.26 -4.30 6.41
N GLY A 40 -12.57 -4.35 6.69
CA GLY A 40 -13.10 -4.66 8.03
C GLY A 40 -13.44 -3.42 8.87
N PHE A 41 -13.27 -2.20 8.37
CA PHE A 41 -13.68 -0.98 9.07
C PHE A 41 -15.19 -0.75 8.90
N THR A 42 -15.98 -1.46 9.69
CA THR A 42 -17.46 -1.47 9.59
C THR A 42 -18.17 -0.83 10.79
N GLN A 43 -17.44 -0.56 11.87
CA GLN A 43 -18.02 -0.19 13.17
C GLN A 43 -18.49 1.27 13.27
N GLN A 44 -18.17 2.12 12.29
CA GLN A 44 -18.58 3.52 12.29
C GLN A 44 -19.27 3.93 10.99
N LEU A 45 -20.28 4.79 11.13
CA LEU A 45 -20.90 5.47 10.01
C LEU A 45 -19.89 6.48 9.44
N PHE A 46 -19.06 6.02 8.52
CA PHE A 46 -18.03 6.85 7.89
C PHE A 46 -18.64 7.61 6.70
N LYS A 47 -18.72 8.94 6.82
CA LYS A 47 -19.06 9.85 5.73
C LYS A 47 -17.80 10.65 5.35
N PRO A 48 -17.17 10.36 4.20
CA PRO A 48 -16.00 11.11 3.75
C PRO A 48 -16.36 12.59 3.50
N GLU A 49 -15.50 13.50 3.95
CA GLU A 49 -15.58 14.91 3.56
C GLU A 49 -15.04 15.14 2.15
N TYR A 50 -15.29 16.32 1.59
CA TYR A 50 -14.73 16.68 0.28
C TYR A 50 -13.21 16.68 0.34
N GLY A 51 -12.57 16.05 -0.65
CA GLY A 51 -11.11 15.88 -0.67
C GLY A 51 -10.57 14.76 0.22
N ALA A 52 -11.44 13.96 0.86
CA ALA A 52 -11.01 12.75 1.55
C ALA A 52 -10.30 11.78 0.59
N ALA A 53 -9.20 11.20 1.05
CA ALA A 53 -8.40 10.25 0.29
C ALA A 53 -7.98 9.07 1.18
N LEU A 54 -7.82 7.90 0.57
CA LEU A 54 -7.18 6.75 1.21
C LEU A 54 -5.77 6.62 0.63
N ILE A 55 -4.77 6.62 1.51
CA ILE A 55 -3.36 6.49 1.15
C ILE A 55 -2.88 5.14 1.63
N PHE A 56 -2.29 4.36 0.73
CA PHE A 56 -1.71 3.07 1.04
C PHE A 56 -0.23 3.09 0.68
N GLU A 57 0.61 2.70 1.64
CA GLU A 57 2.07 2.73 1.50
C GLU A 57 2.63 1.31 1.58
N LEU A 58 3.48 0.96 0.62
CA LEU A 58 4.25 -0.28 0.64
C LEU A 58 5.64 0.02 1.19
N VAL A 59 5.87 -0.33 2.47
CA VAL A 59 7.18 -0.20 3.12
C VAL A 59 7.90 -1.53 3.04
N LEU A 60 9.03 -1.58 2.34
CA LEU A 60 9.89 -2.76 2.29
C LEU A 60 10.95 -2.66 3.41
N PRO A 61 11.22 -3.75 4.13
CA PRO A 61 12.34 -3.76 5.06
C PRO A 61 13.62 -3.51 4.28
N SER A 62 14.42 -2.54 4.73
CA SER A 62 15.80 -2.42 4.30
C SER A 62 16.48 -3.73 4.67
N SER A 63 17.08 -4.42 3.70
CA SER A 63 17.96 -5.54 3.99
C SER A 63 19.00 -5.06 5.01
N VAL A 64 18.91 -5.55 6.24
CA VAL A 64 20.04 -5.49 7.17
C VAL A 64 21.15 -6.22 6.45
N GLY A 65 22.16 -5.50 5.98
CA GLY A 65 23.31 -6.09 5.31
C GLY A 65 23.94 -7.11 6.24
N ASN A 66 24.21 -8.31 5.74
CA ASN A 66 25.03 -9.29 6.43
C ASN A 66 26.40 -8.64 6.70
N THR A 67 26.60 -8.19 7.94
CA THR A 67 27.80 -7.48 8.39
C THR A 67 28.80 -8.51 8.92
N GLU A 68 29.11 -9.53 8.12
CA GLU A 68 30.05 -10.61 8.51
C GLU A 68 31.33 -10.64 7.67
N ASP A 69 31.49 -9.79 6.64
CA ASP A 69 32.67 -9.83 5.75
C ASP A 69 33.67 -8.66 5.93
N ASP A 70 33.44 -7.73 6.86
CA ASP A 70 34.32 -6.56 7.07
C ASP A 70 35.36 -6.74 8.20
N LEU A 71 35.61 -7.97 8.66
CA LEU A 71 36.61 -8.30 9.67
C LEU A 71 37.72 -9.24 9.16
N GLU A 72 38.27 -8.99 7.97
CA GLU A 72 39.62 -9.48 7.63
C GLU A 72 40.58 -8.29 7.46
N VAL A 73 41.37 -8.03 8.51
CA VAL A 73 42.60 -7.24 8.43
C VAL A 73 43.69 -8.11 7.82
N LYS A 74 44.18 -7.73 6.64
CA LYS A 74 45.50 -8.12 6.13
C LYS A 74 46.50 -7.00 6.34
#